data_AF-A0A530Y6B3-F1
#
_entry.id   AF-A0A530Y6B3-F1
#
_cell.length_a   1.000
_cell.length_b   1.000
_cell.length_c   1.000
_cell.angle_alpha   90.00
_cell.angle_beta   90.00
_cell.angle_gamma   90.00
#
_symmetry.space_group_name_H-M   'P 1'
#
loop_
_entity.id
_entity.type
_entity.pdbx_description
1 polymer ?
#
loop_
_entity_poly.entity_id
_entity_poly.type
_entity_poly.pdbx_seq_one_letter_code
_entity_poly.pdbx_strand_id
1 'polypeptide(L)'
;VFDRERSATLNYARVNVTVPGTHEAGQIERRSRGKSNDPAKYFMASDVVGYDTAPKFSNALSADIAARGGRVMLFVHGYNTGFDAAVYRVTQIAHDSGYPGTPVLFSWASGAKTRDYVYDRESASAARDQLEVTLRMLSQTGARRIDIVAHSLGTWVTMEALRQLAINGDRDLSGKLGDVVLASPDIDVDVFKSQMRRYGKPNK
;
A
#
# COMPACT_ATOMS: atom_id res chain seq x y z
N VAL A 1 -7.16 -4.57 15.40
CA VAL A 1 -5.85 -4.86 14.75
C VAL A 1 -5.70 -4.04 13.49
N PHE A 2 -6.57 -4.19 12.48
CA PHE A 2 -6.62 -3.29 11.31
C PHE A 2 -7.78 -2.31 11.42
N ASP A 3 -7.73 -1.48 12.45
CA ASP A 3 -8.75 -0.47 12.73
C ASP A 3 -8.20 0.93 12.44
N ARG A 4 -8.85 1.95 13.00
CA ARG A 4 -8.62 3.35 12.67
C ARG A 4 -7.63 4.00 13.63
N GLU A 5 -7.18 3.27 14.65
CA GLU A 5 -6.26 3.78 15.66
C GLU A 5 -4.82 3.66 15.18
N ARG A 6 -3.97 4.58 15.63
CA ARG A 6 -2.53 4.48 15.38
C ARG A 6 -2.00 3.25 16.10
N SER A 7 -1.26 2.41 15.38
CA SER A 7 -0.51 1.33 16.00
C SER A 7 0.95 1.74 16.13
N ALA A 8 1.56 1.42 17.29
CA ALA A 8 3.00 1.59 17.47
C ALA A 8 3.82 0.55 16.67
N THR A 9 3.18 -0.54 16.24
CA THR A 9 3.81 -1.67 15.55
C THR A 9 3.08 -2.02 14.26
N LEU A 10 3.80 -2.66 13.33
CA LEU A 10 3.21 -3.20 12.12
C LEU A 10 2.39 -4.47 12.43
N ASN A 11 1.23 -4.58 11.81
CA ASN A 11 0.39 -5.77 11.82
C ASN A 11 0.33 -6.36 10.42
N TYR A 12 0.25 -7.68 10.32
CA TYR A 12 0.46 -8.39 9.05
C TYR A 12 -0.70 -9.32 8.74
N ALA A 13 -1.17 -9.32 7.49
CA ALA A 13 -2.21 -10.22 7.04
C ALA A 13 -2.09 -10.50 5.53
N ARG A 14 -2.62 -11.65 5.12
CA ARG A 14 -2.96 -11.97 3.73
C ARG A 14 -4.47 -12.01 3.60
N VAL A 15 -5.01 -11.34 2.58
CA VAL A 15 -6.43 -11.35 2.28
C VAL A 15 -6.62 -11.85 0.86
N ASN A 16 -7.36 -12.94 0.70
CA ASN A 16 -7.83 -13.35 -0.62
C ASN A 16 -9.16 -12.66 -0.90
N VAL A 17 -9.27 -12.03 -2.07
CA VAL A 17 -10.48 -11.33 -2.49
C VAL A 17 -10.99 -11.96 -3.78
N THR A 18 -12.28 -12.28 -3.82
CA THR A 18 -12.96 -12.67 -5.04
C THR A 18 -13.37 -11.43 -5.83
N VAL A 19 -13.09 -11.44 -7.14
CA VAL A 19 -13.54 -10.42 -8.10
C VAL A 19 -14.68 -11.04 -8.93
N PRO A 20 -15.85 -10.40 -9.05
CA PRO A 20 -16.98 -10.96 -9.78
C PRO A 20 -16.69 -11.03 -11.29
N GLY A 21 -17.21 -12.05 -11.98
CA GLY A 21 -17.04 -12.16 -13.43
C GLY A 21 -17.72 -11.05 -14.24
N THR A 22 -18.66 -10.32 -13.63
CA THR A 22 -19.33 -9.14 -14.19
C THR A 22 -18.61 -7.83 -13.91
N HIS A 23 -17.36 -7.88 -13.45
CA HIS A 23 -16.62 -6.71 -13.02
C HIS A 23 -16.35 -5.71 -14.16
N GLU A 24 -16.55 -4.42 -13.88
CA GLU A 24 -16.20 -3.32 -14.78
C GLU A 24 -14.96 -2.56 -14.29
N ALA A 25 -14.00 -2.33 -15.19
CA ALA A 25 -12.74 -1.68 -14.85
C ALA A 25 -12.97 -0.30 -14.17
N GLY A 26 -12.25 -0.06 -13.08
CA GLY A 26 -12.36 1.15 -12.26
C GLY A 26 -13.48 1.12 -11.21
N GLN A 27 -14.43 0.18 -11.30
CA GLN A 27 -15.48 0.01 -10.32
C GLN A 27 -15.04 -0.86 -9.15
N ILE A 28 -15.72 -0.74 -8.01
CA ILE A 28 -15.64 -1.77 -6.97
C ILE A 28 -17.08 -2.11 -6.67
N GLU A 29 -17.54 -3.26 -7.14
CA GLU A 29 -18.91 -3.75 -6.96
C GLU A 29 -19.11 -4.06 -5.48
N ARG A 30 -19.55 -3.05 -4.73
CA ARG A 30 -19.81 -3.15 -3.31
C ARG A 30 -21.23 -3.59 -3.07
N ARG A 31 -21.36 -4.53 -2.14
CA ARG A 31 -22.65 -4.92 -1.58
C ARG A 31 -23.34 -3.72 -0.93
N SER A 32 -24.59 -3.47 -1.30
CA SER A 32 -25.47 -2.57 -0.54
C SER A 32 -25.96 -3.23 0.75
N ARG A 33 -26.21 -2.43 1.79
CA ARG A 33 -26.72 -2.91 3.08
C ARG A 33 -28.00 -3.73 2.89
N GLY A 34 -28.07 -4.91 3.50
CA GLY A 34 -29.23 -5.81 3.44
C GLY A 34 -29.26 -6.80 2.26
N LYS A 35 -28.28 -6.76 1.34
CA LYS A 35 -28.13 -7.79 0.30
C LYS A 35 -27.31 -8.99 0.80
N SER A 36 -27.55 -10.15 0.19
CA SER A 36 -26.80 -11.40 0.45
C SER A 36 -25.32 -11.25 0.05
N ASN A 37 -24.47 -12.03 0.71
CA ASN A 37 -23.06 -12.17 0.38
C ASN A 37 -22.93 -13.10 -0.84
N ASP A 38 -22.81 -12.50 -2.02
CA ASP A 38 -22.71 -13.21 -3.30
C ASP A 38 -21.38 -12.85 -3.99
N PRO A 39 -20.37 -13.73 -3.96
CA PRO A 39 -19.07 -13.46 -4.57
C PRO A 39 -19.13 -13.41 -6.11
N ALA A 40 -20.21 -13.87 -6.74
CA ALA A 40 -20.42 -13.70 -8.17
C ALA A 40 -20.84 -12.26 -8.54
N LYS A 41 -21.23 -11.44 -7.56
CA LYS A 41 -21.73 -10.07 -7.77
C LYS A 41 -20.87 -8.99 -7.14
N TYR A 42 -20.08 -9.31 -6.12
CA TYR A 42 -19.38 -8.32 -5.32
C TYR A 42 -17.94 -8.70 -5.03
N PHE A 43 -17.11 -7.69 -4.81
CA PHE A 43 -15.80 -7.89 -4.19
C PHE A 43 -15.99 -8.42 -2.77
N MET A 44 -15.39 -9.57 -2.48
CA MET A 44 -15.55 -10.24 -1.19
C MET A 44 -14.24 -10.83 -0.70
N ALA A 45 -13.87 -10.53 0.55
CA ALA A 45 -12.81 -11.27 1.22
C ALA A 45 -13.26 -12.73 1.41
N SER A 46 -12.56 -13.67 0.78
CA SER A 46 -12.83 -15.11 0.85
C SER A 46 -12.00 -15.82 1.92
N ASP A 47 -10.81 -15.29 2.23
CA ASP A 47 -9.92 -15.79 3.27
C ASP A 47 -9.10 -14.64 3.87
N VAL A 48 -8.86 -14.67 5.18
CA VAL A 48 -8.04 -13.70 5.90
C VAL A 48 -7.12 -14.45 6.86
N VAL A 49 -5.82 -14.41 6.58
CA VAL A 49 -4.80 -15.03 7.42
C VAL A 49 -3.95 -13.95 8.07
N GLY A 50 -4.02 -13.84 9.40
CA GLY A 50 -3.15 -12.96 10.17
C GLY A 50 -1.80 -13.60 10.48
N TYR A 51 -0.75 -12.78 10.56
CA TYR A 51 0.58 -13.21 11.01
C TYR A 51 0.96 -12.41 12.25
N ASP A 52 1.36 -13.13 13.31
CA ASP A 52 1.76 -12.60 14.61
C ASP A 52 3.17 -11.98 14.60
N THR A 53 4.01 -12.34 13.62
CA THR A 53 5.38 -11.83 13.52
C THR A 53 5.78 -11.44 12.11
N ALA A 54 6.68 -10.47 11.99
CA ALA A 54 7.23 -10.04 10.71
C ALA A 54 7.91 -11.18 9.94
N PRO A 55 8.75 -12.06 10.55
CA PRO A 55 9.37 -13.17 9.82
C PRO A 55 8.37 -14.16 9.21
N LYS A 56 7.27 -14.49 9.91
CA LYS A 56 6.24 -15.38 9.36
C LYS A 56 5.56 -14.75 8.16
N PHE A 57 5.24 -13.46 8.24
CA PHE A 57 4.70 -12.72 7.10
C PHE A 57 5.69 -12.65 5.93
N SER A 58 6.94 -12.25 6.18
CA SER A 58 7.98 -12.15 5.15
C SER A 58 8.24 -13.48 4.45
N ASN A 59 8.21 -14.60 5.16
CA ASN A 59 8.36 -15.93 4.54
C ASN A 59 7.20 -16.25 3.60
N ALA A 60 5.96 -16.02 4.04
CA ALA A 60 4.78 -16.24 3.21
C ALA A 60 4.77 -15.31 1.98
N LEU A 61 5.16 -14.05 2.18
CA LEU A 61 5.27 -13.06 1.12
C LEU A 61 6.39 -13.40 0.12
N SER A 62 7.54 -13.89 0.59
CA SER A 62 8.65 -14.30 -0.29
C SER A 62 8.25 -15.45 -1.20
N ALA A 63 7.47 -16.41 -0.70
CA ALA A 63 6.96 -17.51 -1.50
C ALA A 63 6.02 -17.02 -2.63
N ASP A 64 5.09 -16.11 -2.33
CA ASP A 64 4.19 -15.52 -3.34
C ASP A 64 4.96 -14.68 -4.37
N ILE A 65 5.90 -13.84 -3.92
CA ILE A 65 6.77 -13.03 -4.78
C ILE A 65 7.58 -13.92 -5.73
N ALA A 66 8.16 -15.01 -5.24
CA ALA A 66 8.92 -15.94 -6.06
C ALA A 66 8.02 -16.60 -7.13
N ALA A 67 6.82 -17.04 -6.75
CA ALA A 67 5.84 -17.64 -7.66
C ALA A 67 5.35 -16.66 -8.75
N ARG A 68 5.34 -15.35 -8.45
CA ARG A 68 4.87 -14.28 -9.35
C ARG A 68 6.00 -13.52 -10.04
N GLY A 69 7.14 -14.18 -10.22
CA GLY A 69 8.24 -13.62 -11.01
C GLY A 69 8.89 -12.39 -10.38
N GLY A 70 8.89 -12.29 -9.05
CA GLY A 70 9.72 -11.33 -8.30
C GLY A 70 9.28 -9.87 -8.36
N ARG A 71 8.10 -9.57 -8.91
CA ARG A 71 7.57 -8.20 -8.99
C ARG A 71 6.62 -7.91 -7.84
N VAL A 72 6.75 -6.74 -7.22
CA VAL A 72 5.89 -6.26 -6.15
C VAL A 72 5.27 -4.93 -6.55
N MET A 73 3.98 -4.77 -6.32
CA MET A 73 3.29 -3.47 -6.36
C MET A 73 2.85 -3.12 -4.96
N LEU A 74 3.49 -2.13 -4.35
CA LEU A 74 3.08 -1.59 -3.07
C LEU A 74 2.03 -0.49 -3.30
N PHE A 75 0.82 -0.70 -2.81
CA PHE A 75 -0.23 0.31 -2.80
C PHE A 75 -0.29 1.01 -1.44
N VAL A 76 -0.27 2.34 -1.44
CA VAL A 76 -0.40 3.20 -0.26
C VAL A 76 -1.68 4.02 -0.39
N HIS A 77 -2.68 3.71 0.43
CA HIS A 77 -3.97 4.42 0.36
C HIS A 77 -3.89 5.85 0.91
N GLY A 78 -4.90 6.66 0.57
CA GLY A 78 -5.02 8.05 1.00
C GLY A 78 -5.88 8.23 2.25
N TYR A 79 -6.27 9.50 2.48
CA TYR A 79 -7.18 9.95 3.54
C TYR A 79 -8.53 9.23 3.52
N ASN A 80 -9.20 9.16 4.68
CA ASN A 80 -10.57 8.64 4.86
C ASN A 80 -10.80 7.25 4.25
N THR A 81 -9.78 6.37 4.33
CA THR A 81 -9.83 5.04 3.75
C THR A 81 -9.61 3.98 4.83
N GLY A 82 -10.63 3.16 5.09
CA GLY A 82 -10.53 1.99 5.95
C GLY A 82 -9.74 0.85 5.31
N PHE A 83 -9.23 -0.07 6.13
CA PHE A 83 -8.46 -1.23 5.68
C PHE A 83 -9.22 -2.07 4.64
N ASP A 84 -10.50 -2.36 4.89
CA ASP A 84 -11.38 -3.10 3.98
C ASP A 84 -11.52 -2.42 2.61
N ALA A 85 -11.72 -1.10 2.61
CA ALA A 85 -11.81 -0.31 1.40
C ALA A 85 -10.48 -0.30 0.63
N ALA A 86 -9.36 -0.22 1.34
CA ALA A 86 -8.03 -0.24 0.75
C ALA A 86 -7.66 -1.60 0.15
N VAL A 87 -8.05 -2.71 0.81
CA VAL A 87 -7.88 -4.08 0.31
C VAL A 87 -8.62 -4.27 -1.02
N TYR A 88 -9.88 -3.83 -1.11
CA TYR A 88 -10.61 -3.91 -2.37
C TYR A 88 -10.02 -3.00 -3.45
N ARG A 89 -9.52 -1.81 -3.08
CA ARG A 89 -8.89 -0.91 -4.04
C ARG A 89 -7.60 -1.48 -4.63
N VAL A 90 -6.70 -2.03 -3.81
CA VAL A 90 -5.47 -2.66 -4.34
C VAL A 90 -5.80 -3.88 -5.20
N THR A 91 -6.83 -4.66 -4.80
CA THR A 91 -7.31 -5.80 -5.59
C THR A 91 -7.80 -5.34 -6.96
N GLN A 92 -8.64 -4.31 -7.00
CA GLN A 92 -9.17 -3.73 -8.23
C GLN A 92 -8.06 -3.21 -9.15
N ILE A 93 -7.09 -2.45 -8.60
CA ILE A 93 -5.96 -1.95 -9.39
C ILE A 93 -5.13 -3.11 -9.98
N ALA A 94 -4.82 -4.12 -9.16
CA ALA A 94 -4.04 -5.27 -9.61
C ALA A 94 -4.78 -6.10 -10.67
N HIS A 95 -6.09 -6.31 -10.48
CA HIS A 95 -6.94 -7.04 -11.42
C HIS A 95 -7.06 -6.30 -12.75
N ASP A 96 -7.42 -5.02 -12.73
CA ASP A 96 -7.75 -4.24 -13.93
C ASP A 96 -6.54 -3.93 -14.80
N SER A 97 -5.37 -3.81 -14.18
CA SER A 97 -4.11 -3.65 -14.89
C SER A 97 -3.52 -4.97 -15.39
N GLY A 98 -4.12 -6.11 -15.03
CA GLY A 98 -3.53 -7.44 -15.29
C GLY A 98 -2.16 -7.59 -14.63
N TYR A 99 -1.94 -6.99 -13.45
CA TYR A 99 -0.64 -6.95 -12.79
C TYR A 99 -0.15 -8.38 -12.47
N PRO A 100 1.00 -8.81 -13.04
CA PRO A 100 1.44 -10.20 -12.90
C PRO A 100 2.16 -10.49 -11.59
N GLY A 101 2.54 -9.44 -10.85
CA GLY A 101 3.30 -9.54 -9.59
C GLY A 101 2.43 -9.69 -8.35
N THR A 102 3.06 -9.54 -7.20
CA THR A 102 2.42 -9.55 -5.87
C THR A 102 1.92 -8.15 -5.49
N PRO A 103 0.61 -7.92 -5.38
CA PRO A 103 0.09 -6.70 -4.78
C PRO A 103 0.28 -6.73 -3.26
N VAL A 104 0.82 -5.65 -2.71
CA VAL A 104 1.00 -5.44 -1.26
C VAL A 104 0.29 -4.15 -0.89
N LEU A 105 -0.52 -4.18 0.17
CA LEU A 105 -1.14 -2.99 0.74
C LEU A 105 -0.34 -2.52 1.94
N PHE A 106 0.11 -1.26 1.93
CA PHE A 106 0.44 -0.55 3.16
C PHE A 106 -0.78 0.24 3.61
N SER A 107 -1.33 -0.15 4.77
CA SER A 107 -2.46 0.54 5.37
C SER A 107 -2.06 1.26 6.64
N TRP A 108 -2.56 2.49 6.80
CA TRP A 108 -2.30 3.37 7.92
C TRP A 108 -3.61 3.93 8.47
N ALA A 109 -3.57 4.48 9.69
CA ALA A 109 -4.72 4.99 10.42
C ALA A 109 -5.32 6.26 9.75
N SER A 110 -6.07 6.08 8.65
CA SER A 110 -6.66 7.17 7.86
C SER A 110 -8.19 7.24 7.94
N GLY A 111 -8.82 6.47 8.84
CA GLY A 111 -10.28 6.27 8.84
C GLY A 111 -11.07 7.02 9.93
N ALA A 112 -10.50 8.04 10.56
CA ALA A 112 -11.16 8.77 11.64
C ALA A 112 -12.42 9.50 11.12
N LYS A 113 -13.52 9.47 11.90
CA LYS A 113 -14.74 10.22 11.59
C LYS A 113 -14.37 11.71 11.55
N THR A 114 -14.33 12.30 10.36
CA THR A 114 -14.48 13.74 10.07
C THR A 114 -14.30 14.67 11.27
N ARG A 115 -13.11 15.27 11.42
CA ARG A 115 -13.00 16.75 11.36
C ARG A 115 -11.61 17.37 11.39
N ASP A 116 -10.52 16.63 11.53
CA ASP A 116 -9.19 17.25 11.40
C ASP A 116 -8.36 16.56 10.33
N TYR A 117 -8.37 17.14 9.12
CA TYR A 117 -7.33 16.89 8.11
C TYR A 117 -5.92 17.00 8.71
N VAL A 118 -5.76 17.86 9.73
CA VAL A 118 -4.55 17.97 10.55
C VAL A 118 -4.24 16.66 11.29
N TYR A 119 -5.21 16.02 11.94
CA TYR A 119 -4.98 14.74 12.64
C TYR A 119 -4.49 13.65 11.68
N ASP A 120 -5.06 13.59 10.48
CA ASP A 120 -4.66 12.61 9.48
C ASP A 120 -3.31 12.96 8.83
N ARG A 121 -2.92 14.24 8.72
CA ARG A 121 -1.54 14.61 8.36
C ARG A 121 -0.53 14.18 9.42
N GLU A 122 -0.86 14.32 10.69
CA GLU A 122 -0.01 13.84 11.80
C GLU A 122 0.04 12.30 11.83
N SER A 123 -1.07 11.61 11.54
CA SER A 123 -1.12 10.14 11.44
C SER A 123 -0.33 9.63 10.24
N ALA A 124 -0.44 10.32 9.10
CA ALA A 124 0.34 10.06 7.89
C ALA A 124 1.84 10.24 8.17
N SER A 125 2.21 11.30 8.89
CA SER A 125 3.60 11.57 9.27
C SER A 125 4.11 10.55 10.28
N ALA A 126 3.26 10.06 11.18
CA ALA A 126 3.61 8.96 12.09
C ALA A 126 3.84 7.63 11.34
N ALA A 127 3.14 7.40 10.22
CA ALA A 127 3.21 6.15 9.45
C ALA A 127 4.45 6.04 8.54
N ARG A 128 5.20 7.13 8.30
CA ARG A 128 6.33 7.14 7.37
C ARG A 128 7.44 6.17 7.77
N ASP A 129 7.70 6.04 9.07
CA ASP A 129 8.75 5.17 9.60
C ASP A 129 8.36 3.70 9.41
N GLN A 130 7.09 3.35 9.62
CA GLN A 130 6.59 2.00 9.33
C GLN A 130 6.56 1.70 7.82
N LEU A 131 6.35 2.71 6.97
CA LEU A 131 6.46 2.55 5.52
C LEU A 131 7.92 2.31 5.11
N GLU A 132 8.90 3.02 5.68
CA GLU A 132 10.33 2.73 5.48
C GLU A 132 10.65 1.28 5.88
N VAL A 133 10.24 0.85 7.07
CA VAL A 133 10.43 -0.53 7.53
C VAL A 133 9.79 -1.54 6.58
N THR A 134 8.58 -1.24 6.07
CA THR A 134 7.89 -2.10 5.10
C THR A 134 8.67 -2.19 3.79
N LEU A 135 9.14 -1.08 3.24
CA LEU A 135 9.93 -1.06 2.01
C LEU A 135 11.25 -1.83 2.14
N ARG A 136 11.93 -1.72 3.29
CA ARG A 136 13.13 -2.50 3.60
C ARG A 136 12.83 -3.99 3.75
N MET A 137 11.71 -4.35 4.37
CA MET A 137 11.28 -5.74 4.45
C MET A 137 10.99 -6.31 3.06
N LEU A 138 10.28 -5.56 2.20
CA LEU A 138 10.03 -5.95 0.81
C LEU A 138 11.32 -6.12 -0.01
N SER A 139 12.35 -5.30 0.25
CA SER A 139 13.63 -5.44 -0.46
C SER A 139 14.41 -6.69 -0.06
N GLN A 140 14.00 -7.35 1.03
CA GLN A 140 14.61 -8.57 1.60
C GLN A 140 13.79 -9.84 1.30
N THR A 141 12.59 -9.75 0.70
CA THR A 141 11.72 -10.91 0.39
C THR A 141 12.03 -11.59 -0.95
N GLY A 142 13.21 -11.33 -1.52
CA GLY A 142 13.56 -11.80 -2.86
C GLY A 142 12.87 -11.04 -4.00
N ALA A 143 12.25 -9.89 -3.71
CA ALA A 143 11.75 -8.98 -4.73
C ALA A 143 12.88 -8.55 -5.67
N ARG A 144 12.60 -8.59 -6.98
CA ARG A 144 13.49 -8.09 -8.05
C ARG A 144 13.15 -6.67 -8.46
N ARG A 145 11.89 -6.27 -8.26
CA ARG A 145 11.39 -4.92 -8.56
C ARG A 145 10.21 -4.58 -7.66
N ILE A 146 10.24 -3.39 -7.07
CA ILE A 146 9.20 -2.85 -6.18
C ILE A 146 8.66 -1.57 -6.80
N ASP A 147 7.47 -1.65 -7.40
CA ASP A 147 6.73 -0.50 -7.90
C ASP A 147 5.82 0.03 -6.77
N ILE A 148 5.67 1.35 -6.65
CA ILE A 148 4.83 1.99 -5.64
C ILE A 148 3.71 2.76 -6.32
N VAL A 149 2.47 2.54 -5.88
CA VAL A 149 1.30 3.32 -6.28
C VAL A 149 0.70 3.95 -5.02
N ALA A 150 0.77 5.27 -4.93
CA ALA A 150 0.28 6.02 -3.79
C ALA A 150 -0.84 6.96 -4.20
N HIS A 151 -1.87 7.12 -3.37
CA HIS A 151 -3.03 7.96 -3.67
C HIS A 151 -3.26 9.06 -2.61
N SER A 152 -3.57 10.29 -3.03
CA SER A 152 -3.93 11.41 -2.14
C SER A 152 -2.89 11.59 -1.02
N LEU A 153 -3.26 11.63 0.27
CA LEU A 153 -2.31 11.74 1.39
C LEU A 153 -1.30 10.60 1.46
N GLY A 154 -1.56 9.43 0.86
CA GLY A 154 -0.56 8.36 0.76
C GLY A 154 0.69 8.78 -0.03
N THR A 155 0.56 9.76 -0.92
CA THR A 155 1.70 10.32 -1.67
C THR A 155 2.67 11.08 -0.79
N TRP A 156 2.16 11.83 0.20
CA TRP A 156 2.96 12.49 1.24
C TRP A 156 3.78 11.45 2.04
N VAL A 157 3.10 10.41 2.55
CA VAL A 157 3.75 9.34 3.35
C VAL A 157 4.83 8.65 2.53
N THR A 158 4.53 8.35 1.26
CA THR A 158 5.46 7.69 0.34
C THR A 158 6.70 8.55 0.11
N MET A 159 6.54 9.83 -0.17
CA MET A 159 7.67 10.72 -0.41
C MET A 159 8.52 10.95 0.83
N GLU A 160 7.91 11.01 2.02
CA GLU A 160 8.64 11.08 3.28
C GLU A 160 9.48 9.81 3.54
N ALA A 161 8.91 8.62 3.33
CA ALA A 161 9.65 7.36 3.47
C ALA A 161 10.80 7.23 2.45
N LEU A 162 10.57 7.59 1.18
CA LEU A 162 11.62 7.60 0.15
C LEU A 162 12.73 8.60 0.49
N ARG A 163 12.37 9.78 1.01
CA ARG A 163 13.35 10.77 1.50
C ARG A 163 14.18 10.22 2.67
N GLN A 164 13.56 9.48 3.61
CA GLN A 164 14.28 8.83 4.72
C GLN A 164 15.25 7.75 4.22
N LEU A 165 14.80 6.88 3.29
CA LEU A 165 15.66 5.89 2.64
C LEU A 165 16.88 6.54 1.98
N ALA A 166 16.70 7.66 1.29
CA ALA A 166 17.79 8.41 0.68
C ALA A 166 18.76 9.01 1.72
N ILE A 167 18.25 9.55 2.83
CA ILE A 167 19.07 10.04 3.95
C ILE A 167 19.91 8.91 4.55
N ASN A 168 19.32 7.72 4.64
CA ASN A 168 19.95 6.52 5.20
C ASN A 168 20.85 5.79 4.20
N GLY A 169 21.06 6.33 3.00
CA GLY A 169 21.97 5.76 1.99
C GLY A 169 21.42 4.58 1.18
N ASP A 170 20.14 4.25 1.30
CA ASP A 170 19.49 3.12 0.61
C ASP A 170 18.31 3.61 -0.25
N ARG A 171 18.57 4.69 -1.00
CA ARG A 171 17.59 5.46 -1.77
C ARG A 171 16.70 4.62 -2.68
N ASP A 172 17.28 3.61 -3.33
CA ASP A 172 16.63 2.80 -4.36
C ASP A 172 16.42 1.35 -3.91
N LEU A 173 16.43 1.09 -2.60
CA LEU A 173 16.23 -0.24 -2.01
C LEU A 173 17.22 -1.27 -2.58
N SER A 174 18.50 -0.88 -2.63
CA SER A 174 19.57 -1.64 -3.28
C SER A 174 19.27 -1.95 -4.76
N GLY A 175 18.84 -0.94 -5.50
CA GLY A 175 18.49 -1.01 -6.92
C GLY A 175 17.17 -1.73 -7.26
N LYS A 176 16.32 -2.02 -6.27
CA LYS A 176 15.03 -2.73 -6.47
C LYS A 176 13.85 -1.79 -6.66
N LEU A 177 13.96 -0.52 -6.28
CA LEU A 177 12.88 0.45 -6.46
C LEU A 177 12.62 0.68 -7.95
N GLY A 178 11.38 0.41 -8.37
CA GLY A 178 10.89 0.62 -9.73
C GLY A 178 10.16 1.94 -9.88
N ASP A 179 8.99 1.90 -10.52
CA ASP A 179 8.18 3.09 -10.78
C ASP A 179 7.47 3.55 -9.51
N VAL A 180 7.43 4.87 -9.28
CA VAL A 180 6.67 5.50 -8.20
C VAL A 180 5.58 6.37 -8.81
N VAL A 181 4.34 5.93 -8.67
CA VAL A 181 3.14 6.62 -9.17
C VAL A 181 2.49 7.37 -8.02
N LEU A 182 2.46 8.70 -8.12
CA LEU A 182 1.77 9.58 -7.18
C LEU A 182 0.43 10.02 -7.79
N ALA A 183 -0.65 9.30 -7.48
CA ALA A 183 -1.98 9.53 -8.04
C ALA A 183 -2.76 10.57 -7.22
N SER A 184 -3.27 11.61 -7.90
CA SER A 184 -3.97 12.74 -7.28
C SER A 184 -3.25 13.25 -6.02
N PRO A 185 -1.96 13.62 -6.12
CA PRO A 185 -1.11 13.78 -4.97
C PRO A 185 -1.56 14.95 -4.08
N ASP A 186 -1.59 14.70 -2.78
CA ASP A 186 -1.84 15.71 -1.76
C ASP A 186 -0.51 16.09 -1.11
N ILE A 187 0.31 16.77 -1.90
CA ILE A 187 1.60 17.31 -1.51
C ILE A 187 1.79 18.67 -2.18
N ASP A 188 2.20 19.67 -1.39
CA ASP A 188 2.57 20.96 -1.93
C ASP A 188 3.78 20.83 -2.87
N VAL A 189 3.75 21.53 -4.00
CA VAL A 189 4.76 21.41 -5.05
C VAL A 189 6.17 21.82 -4.58
N ASP A 190 6.28 22.79 -3.69
CA ASP A 190 7.57 23.25 -3.17
C ASP A 190 8.10 22.30 -2.10
N VAL A 191 7.21 21.69 -1.32
CA VAL A 191 7.59 20.58 -0.44
C VAL A 191 8.08 19.37 -1.25
N PHE A 192 7.35 18.97 -2.29
CA PHE A 192 7.77 17.90 -3.18
C PHE A 192 9.14 18.18 -3.81
N LYS A 193 9.36 19.39 -4.36
CA LYS A 193 10.66 19.80 -4.89
C LYS A 193 11.76 19.75 -3.82
N SER A 194 11.45 20.14 -2.58
CA SER A 194 12.39 20.07 -1.45
C SER A 194 12.77 18.64 -1.11
N GLN A 195 11.78 17.73 -1.04
CA GLN A 195 12.01 16.31 -0.84
C GLN A 195 12.83 15.71 -2.00
N MET A 196 12.51 16.05 -3.25
CA MET A 196 13.25 15.57 -4.41
C MET A 196 14.70 16.07 -4.45
N ARG A 197 14.98 17.31 -4.01
CA ARG A 197 16.37 17.79 -3.85
C ARG A 197 17.12 16.96 -2.81
N ARG A 198 16.46 16.53 -1.74
CA ARG A 198 17.07 15.68 -0.71
C ARG A 198 17.20 14.23 -1.17
N TYR A 199 16.22 13.71 -1.89
CA TYR A 199 16.19 12.36 -2.45
C TYR A 199 17.25 12.21 -3.56
N GLY A 200 17.43 13.22 -4.40
CA GLY A 200 18.35 13.22 -5.54
C GLY A 200 17.69 12.77 -6.85
N LYS A 201 18.46 12.77 -7.94
CA LYS A 201 17.96 12.40 -9.27
C LYS A 201 17.76 10.88 -9.37
N PRO A 202 16.55 10.35 -9.62
CA PRO A 202 16.33 8.91 -9.83
C PRO A 202 17.27 8.33 -10.89
N ASN A 203 17.67 7.07 -10.69
CA ASN A 203 18.40 6.34 -11.73
C ASN A 203 17.45 6.11 -12.91
N LYS A 204 17.96 6.23 -14.15
CA LYS A 204 17.19 5.98 -15.37
C LYS A 204 17.06 4.49 -15.62
#